data_AF-A0A4P2QZ94-F1
#
_entry.id   AF-A0A4P2QZ94-F1
#
_cell.length_a   1.000
_cell.length_b   1.000
_cell.length_c   1.000
_cell.angle_alpha   90.00
_cell.angle_beta   90.00
_cell.angle_gamma   90.00
#
_symmetry.space_group_name_H-M   'P 1'
#
loop_
_entity.id
_entity.type
_entity.pdbx_description
1 polymer ?
#
loop_
_entity_poly.entity_id
_entity_poly.type
_entity_poly.pdbx_seq_one_letter_code
_entity_poly.pdbx_strand_id
1 'polypeptide(L)'
;MKRWLPLGLIALGAVLAAVALLLSPSDEDRIRDRLAQLADAVRIDDGERNPLVRHGRVRKEFAEIFTKEASARVVEISDRLSGRDELAAAATQAAVVYQTADVSFGDTEIQVDPAGMTAEVTATATVTGARHGHPARRDELPVALRLEKVDGDWKIVSATVHPRRAPGDDDL
;
A
#
# COMPACT_ATOMS: atom_id res chain seq x y z
N MET A 1 -33.59 29.18 -37.02
CA MET A 1 -33.34 28.94 -35.57
C MET A 1 -32.43 27.74 -35.42
N LYS A 2 -31.22 27.94 -34.87
CA LYS A 2 -30.04 27.09 -35.03
C LYS A 2 -30.03 25.97 -33.97
N ARG A 3 -30.82 24.91 -34.22
CA ARG A 3 -31.05 23.77 -33.30
C ARG A 3 -29.83 22.85 -33.07
N TRP A 4 -28.67 23.16 -33.66
CA TRP A 4 -27.46 22.32 -33.61
C TRP A 4 -26.42 22.81 -32.58
N LEU A 5 -26.56 24.03 -32.07
CA LEU A 5 -25.76 24.56 -30.96
C LEU A 5 -25.80 23.70 -29.67
N PRO A 6 -26.95 23.18 -29.20
CA PRO A 6 -26.97 22.38 -27.97
C PRO A 6 -26.32 20.99 -28.15
N LEU A 7 -26.42 20.39 -29.34
CA LEU A 7 -25.79 19.09 -29.63
C LEU A 7 -24.26 19.19 -29.67
N GLY A 8 -23.73 20.29 -30.22
CA GLY A 8 -22.28 20.55 -30.22
C GLY A 8 -21.70 20.72 -28.81
N LEU A 9 -22.44 21.37 -27.90
CA LEU A 9 -22.05 21.52 -26.50
C LEU A 9 -22.07 20.20 -25.72
N ILE A 10 -23.06 19.33 -25.97
CA ILE A 10 -23.13 18.00 -25.35
C ILE A 10 -21.99 17.11 -25.85
N ALA A 11 -21.72 17.11 -27.16
CA ALA A 11 -20.62 16.35 -27.74
C ALA A 11 -19.26 16.84 -27.21
N LEU A 12 -19.07 18.15 -27.10
CA LEU A 12 -17.85 18.73 -26.53
C LEU A 12 -17.68 18.36 -25.04
N GLY A 13 -18.76 18.40 -24.26
CA GLY A 13 -18.74 17.96 -22.86
C GLY A 13 -18.39 16.48 -22.70
N ALA A 14 -18.93 15.60 -23.56
CA ALA A 14 -18.62 14.17 -23.56
C ALA A 14 -17.15 13.89 -23.95
N VAL A 15 -16.62 14.61 -24.95
CA VAL A 15 -15.22 14.50 -25.36
C VAL A 15 -14.29 14.99 -24.24
N LEU A 16 -14.61 16.12 -23.59
CA LEU A 16 -13.82 16.62 -22.47
C LEU A 16 -13.84 15.68 -21.26
N ALA A 17 -15.00 15.06 -20.96
CA ALA A 17 -15.11 14.04 -19.91
C ALA A 17 -14.30 12.78 -20.25
N ALA A 18 -14.37 12.30 -21.50
CA ALA A 18 -13.58 11.15 -21.96
C ALA A 18 -12.07 11.42 -21.92
N VAL A 19 -11.64 12.63 -22.33
CA VAL A 19 -10.24 13.04 -22.26
C VAL A 19 -9.78 13.21 -20.79
N ALA A 20 -10.63 13.71 -19.90
CA ALA A 20 -10.33 13.81 -18.47
C ALA A 20 -10.21 12.42 -17.79
N LEU A 21 -10.98 11.43 -18.25
CA LEU A 21 -10.84 10.04 -17.81
C LEU A 21 -9.54 9.40 -18.31
N LEU A 22 -9.08 9.75 -19.51
CA LEU A 22 -7.81 9.26 -20.08
C LEU A 22 -6.57 9.98 -19.52
N LEU A 23 -6.72 11.21 -19.01
CA LEU A 23 -5.64 11.99 -18.40
C LEU A 23 -5.60 11.88 -16.86
N SER A 24 -6.62 11.29 -16.24
CA SER A 24 -6.57 10.97 -14.82
C SER A 24 -5.69 9.74 -14.61
N PRO A 25 -4.77 9.73 -13.64
CA PRO A 25 -4.04 8.51 -13.30
C PRO A 25 -5.07 7.42 -13.02
N SER A 26 -4.85 6.24 -13.62
CA SER A 26 -5.73 5.11 -13.43
C SER A 26 -5.80 4.77 -11.94
N ASP A 27 -6.90 4.19 -11.47
CA ASP A 27 -6.99 3.80 -10.06
C ASP A 27 -5.83 2.87 -9.67
N GLU A 28 -5.31 2.08 -10.62
CA GLU A 28 -4.08 1.30 -10.46
C GLU A 28 -2.85 2.14 -10.15
N ASP A 29 -2.61 3.25 -10.87
CA ASP A 29 -1.48 4.15 -10.61
C ASP A 29 -1.56 4.73 -9.20
N ARG A 30 -2.76 5.15 -8.78
CA ARG A 30 -2.99 5.65 -7.42
C ARG A 30 -2.72 4.58 -6.37
N ILE A 31 -3.10 3.34 -6.63
CA ILE A 31 -2.82 2.22 -5.74
C ILE A 31 -1.31 1.95 -5.68
N ARG A 32 -0.59 1.99 -6.81
CA ARG A 32 0.88 1.87 -6.83
C ARG A 32 1.55 2.97 -6.01
N ASP A 33 1.07 4.21 -6.12
CA ASP A 33 1.54 5.33 -5.29
C ASP A 33 1.30 5.06 -3.79
N ARG A 34 0.16 4.46 -3.42
CA ARG A 34 -0.10 4.05 -2.02
C ARG A 34 0.86 2.95 -1.55
N LEU A 35 1.24 2.01 -2.41
CA LEU A 35 2.25 1.00 -2.06
C LEU A 35 3.63 1.64 -1.86
N ALA A 36 4.01 2.57 -2.72
CA ALA A 36 5.26 3.32 -2.58
C ALA A 36 5.27 4.17 -1.30
N GLN A 37 4.16 4.84 -0.98
CA GLN A 37 4.01 5.59 0.27
C GLN A 37 4.11 4.67 1.49
N LEU A 38 3.50 3.49 1.44
CA LEU A 38 3.62 2.49 2.50
C LEU A 38 5.07 2.03 2.70
N ALA A 39 5.77 1.71 1.62
CA ALA A 39 7.18 1.32 1.64
C ALA A 39 8.06 2.39 2.30
N ASP A 40 7.86 3.66 1.93
CA ASP A 40 8.61 4.79 2.50
C ASP A 40 8.28 5.03 3.98
N ALA A 41 6.99 4.91 4.34
CA ALA A 41 6.54 5.08 5.72
C ALA A 41 7.20 4.08 6.67
N VAL A 42 7.41 2.83 6.24
CA VAL A 42 8.01 1.77 7.06
C VAL A 42 9.54 1.73 7.01
N ARG A 43 10.18 2.44 6.06
CA ARG A 43 11.65 2.50 5.93
C ARG A 43 12.31 2.88 7.25
N ILE A 44 13.40 2.19 7.58
CA ILE A 44 14.28 2.47 8.71
C ILE A 44 15.65 2.85 8.14
N ASP A 45 16.04 4.10 8.36
CA ASP A 45 17.34 4.62 7.95
C ASP A 45 18.35 4.58 9.11
N ASP A 46 19.62 4.40 8.76
CA ASP A 46 20.72 4.42 9.74
C ASP A 46 20.85 5.83 10.32
N GLY A 47 20.62 5.98 11.62
CA GLY A 47 20.70 7.26 12.31
C GLY A 47 19.37 7.95 12.63
N GLU A 48 18.21 7.29 12.44
CA GLU A 48 16.94 7.76 12.99
C GLU A 48 16.94 7.62 14.53
N ARG A 49 17.55 8.58 15.22
CA ARG A 49 17.94 8.47 16.65
C ARG A 49 16.80 8.65 17.66
N ASN A 50 15.63 9.18 17.25
CA ASN A 50 14.55 9.50 18.18
C ASN A 50 13.27 8.70 17.89
N PRO A 51 12.97 7.66 18.68
CA PRO A 51 11.77 6.83 18.53
C PRO A 51 10.45 7.61 18.54
N LEU A 52 10.37 8.72 19.29
CA LEU A 52 9.15 9.54 19.36
C LEU A 52 8.91 10.30 18.05
N VAL A 53 9.96 10.78 17.41
CA VAL A 53 9.88 11.46 16.11
C VAL A 53 9.45 10.48 15.04
N ARG A 54 10.05 9.27 15.03
CA ARG A 54 9.64 8.19 14.12
C ARG A 54 8.17 7.81 14.32
N HIS A 55 7.75 7.58 15.56
CA HIS A 55 6.37 7.23 15.85
C HIS A 55 5.38 8.29 15.34
N GLY A 56 5.69 9.57 15.54
CA GLY A 56 4.88 10.68 15.01
C GLY A 56 4.79 10.67 13.48
N ARG A 57 5.92 10.46 12.79
CA ARG A 57 5.99 10.34 11.33
C ARG A 57 5.17 9.15 10.82
N VAL A 58 5.43 7.96 11.34
CA VAL A 58 4.72 6.72 10.96
C VAL A 58 3.22 6.85 11.20
N ARG A 59 2.79 7.38 12.35
CA ARG A 59 1.37 7.58 12.66
C ARG A 59 0.70 8.53 11.67
N LYS A 60 1.40 9.59 11.24
CA LYS A 60 0.89 10.54 10.24
C LYS A 60 0.73 9.86 8.88
N GLU A 61 1.79 9.21 8.37
CA GLU A 61 1.73 8.50 7.08
C GLU A 61 0.65 7.41 7.09
N PHE A 62 0.57 6.63 8.18
CA PHE A 62 -0.43 5.58 8.30
C PHE A 62 -1.85 6.16 8.31
N ALA A 63 -2.06 7.40 8.76
CA ALA A 63 -3.36 8.05 8.69
C ALA A 63 -3.77 8.41 7.27
N GLU A 64 -2.79 8.61 6.40
CA GLU A 64 -3.00 8.87 4.98
C GLU A 64 -3.13 7.57 4.17
N ILE A 65 -2.53 6.47 4.60
CA ILE A 65 -2.52 5.21 3.86
C ILE A 65 -3.65 4.27 4.30
N PHE A 66 -3.91 4.16 5.60
CA PHE A 66 -4.83 3.17 6.16
C PHE A 66 -6.17 3.78 6.56
N THR A 67 -7.23 2.97 6.46
CA THR A 67 -8.47 3.27 7.19
C THR A 67 -8.24 3.16 8.69
N LYS A 68 -9.13 3.76 9.48
CA LYS A 68 -9.01 3.76 10.95
C LYS A 68 -8.99 2.34 11.51
N GLU A 69 -9.83 1.47 10.97
CA GLU A 69 -10.03 0.07 11.40
C GLU A 69 -9.18 -0.93 10.61
N ALA A 70 -8.14 -0.45 9.90
CA ALA A 70 -7.30 -1.31 9.09
C ALA A 70 -6.64 -2.41 9.93
N SER A 71 -6.42 -3.58 9.34
CA SER A 71 -5.78 -4.69 10.04
C SER A 71 -4.61 -5.28 9.26
N ALA A 72 -3.65 -5.85 9.97
CA ALA A 72 -2.57 -6.60 9.37
C ALA A 72 -2.45 -7.99 10.01
N ARG A 73 -2.07 -8.98 9.20
CA ARG A 73 -1.83 -10.34 9.65
C ARG A 73 -0.54 -10.85 9.05
N VAL A 74 0.28 -11.50 9.87
CA VAL A 74 1.42 -12.31 9.42
C VAL A 74 1.05 -13.76 9.68
N VAL A 75 0.82 -14.52 8.62
CA VAL A 75 0.27 -15.88 8.70
C VAL A 75 1.15 -16.81 9.55
N GLU A 76 2.47 -16.68 9.46
CA GLU A 76 3.44 -17.53 10.16
C GLU A 76 3.32 -17.48 11.68
N ILE A 77 3.03 -16.30 12.25
CA ILE A 77 2.96 -16.10 13.70
C ILE A 77 1.53 -16.05 14.23
N SER A 78 0.52 -16.23 13.35
CA SER A 78 -0.92 -16.15 13.68
C SER A 78 -1.34 -14.88 14.43
N ASP A 79 -0.51 -13.83 14.36
CA ASP A 79 -0.76 -12.56 15.01
C ASP A 79 -1.59 -11.65 14.10
N ARG A 80 -2.54 -10.93 14.71
CA ARG A 80 -3.41 -10.00 14.01
C ARG A 80 -3.41 -8.66 14.73
N LEU A 81 -2.83 -7.67 14.05
CA LEU A 81 -2.86 -6.28 14.47
C LEU A 81 -4.13 -5.63 13.92
N SER A 82 -4.85 -4.89 14.75
CA SER A 82 -6.13 -4.28 14.40
C SER A 82 -6.17 -2.81 14.79
N GLY A 83 -6.52 -1.98 13.82
CA GLY A 83 -6.53 -0.54 13.96
C GLY A 83 -5.20 0.08 13.60
N ARG A 84 -5.29 1.23 12.94
CA ARG A 84 -4.14 1.98 12.43
C ARG A 84 -3.09 2.32 13.50
N ASP A 85 -3.53 2.65 14.72
CA ASP A 85 -2.62 3.06 15.79
C ASP A 85 -1.76 1.87 16.26
N GLU A 86 -2.31 0.66 16.29
CA GLU A 86 -1.56 -0.56 16.60
C GLU A 86 -0.56 -0.91 15.49
N LEU A 87 -0.97 -0.76 14.22
CA LEU A 87 -0.08 -0.92 13.08
C LEU A 87 1.12 0.05 13.14
N ALA A 88 0.87 1.32 13.45
CA ALA A 88 1.92 2.33 13.59
C ALA A 88 2.86 2.02 14.76
N ALA A 89 2.34 1.53 15.87
CA ALA A 89 3.13 1.11 17.02
C ALA A 89 4.05 -0.08 16.67
N ALA A 90 3.53 -1.09 15.96
CA ALA A 90 4.31 -2.24 15.51
C ALA A 90 5.42 -1.84 14.52
N ALA A 91 5.11 -0.99 13.53
CA ALA A 91 6.10 -0.47 12.59
C ALA A 91 7.18 0.40 13.26
N THR A 92 6.84 1.09 14.34
CA THR A 92 7.81 1.82 15.18
C THR A 92 8.71 0.86 15.95
N GLN A 93 8.13 -0.19 16.55
CA GLN A 93 8.87 -1.20 17.32
C GLN A 93 9.86 -2.01 16.46
N ALA A 94 9.61 -2.16 15.16
CA ALA A 94 10.53 -2.82 14.24
C ALA A 94 11.95 -2.21 14.26
N ALA A 95 12.08 -0.91 14.52
CA ALA A 95 13.37 -0.21 14.63
C ALA A 95 14.19 -0.60 15.88
N VAL A 96 13.61 -1.33 16.84
CA VAL A 96 14.36 -1.94 17.95
C VAL A 96 15.16 -3.16 17.48
N VAL A 97 14.67 -3.85 16.46
CA VAL A 97 15.27 -5.10 15.95
C VAL A 97 16.18 -4.81 14.75
N TYR A 98 15.74 -3.92 13.87
CA TYR A 98 16.44 -3.57 12.64
C TYR A 98 17.17 -2.23 12.80
N GLN A 99 18.47 -2.22 12.47
CA GLN A 99 19.24 -0.99 12.31
C GLN A 99 18.84 -0.27 11.02
N THR A 100 18.63 -1.04 9.95
CA THR A 100 18.14 -0.54 8.66
C THR A 100 17.12 -1.51 8.10
N ALA A 101 16.12 -0.98 7.40
CA ALA A 101 15.14 -1.76 6.66
C ALA A 101 14.56 -0.92 5.52
N ASP A 102 14.59 -1.47 4.33
CA ASP A 102 13.92 -0.94 3.15
C ASP A 102 12.94 -2.01 2.64
N VAL A 103 11.77 -1.57 2.20
CA VAL A 103 10.73 -2.43 1.65
C VAL A 103 10.44 -1.96 0.24
N SER A 104 10.36 -2.90 -0.70
CA SER A 104 9.86 -2.64 -2.05
C SER A 104 8.83 -3.69 -2.45
N PHE A 105 7.87 -3.30 -3.27
CA PHE A 105 6.83 -4.20 -3.80
C PHE A 105 7.13 -4.48 -5.27
N GLY A 106 7.40 -5.74 -5.59
CA GLY A 106 7.57 -6.27 -6.94
C GLY A 106 6.37 -7.12 -7.36
N ASP A 107 6.33 -7.54 -8.64
CA ASP A 107 5.32 -8.44 -9.22
C ASP A 107 3.88 -8.11 -8.80
N THR A 108 3.54 -6.82 -8.88
CA THR A 108 2.27 -6.30 -8.37
C THR A 108 1.16 -6.48 -9.38
N GLU A 109 0.18 -7.30 -9.04
CA GLU A 109 -1.11 -7.43 -9.71
C GLU A 109 -2.17 -6.65 -8.91
N ILE A 110 -2.96 -5.85 -9.61
CA ILE A 110 -3.98 -4.98 -9.03
C ILE A 110 -5.30 -5.28 -9.74
N GLN A 111 -6.32 -5.62 -8.96
CA GLN A 111 -7.66 -5.89 -9.46
C GLN A 111 -8.63 -4.92 -8.81
N VAL A 112 -9.07 -3.92 -9.57
CA VAL A 112 -10.09 -2.97 -9.14
C VAL A 112 -11.47 -3.53 -9.48
N ASP A 113 -12.42 -3.45 -8.57
CA ASP A 113 -13.78 -3.93 -8.82
C ASP A 113 -14.50 -3.09 -9.89
N PRO A 114 -15.55 -3.63 -10.54
CA PRO A 114 -16.28 -2.90 -11.58
C PRO A 114 -16.91 -1.58 -11.13
N ALA A 115 -17.20 -1.41 -9.83
CA ALA A 115 -17.72 -0.15 -9.30
C ALA A 115 -16.63 0.88 -8.98
N GLY A 116 -15.35 0.49 -9.01
CA GLY A 116 -14.21 1.36 -8.75
C GLY A 116 -14.11 1.82 -7.29
N MET A 117 -14.59 1.01 -6.35
CA MET A 117 -14.71 1.31 -4.92
C MET A 117 -13.79 0.45 -4.04
N THR A 118 -13.38 -0.71 -4.54
CA THR A 118 -12.54 -1.69 -3.85
C THR A 118 -11.45 -2.18 -4.79
N ALA A 119 -10.31 -2.56 -4.23
CA ALA A 119 -9.24 -3.19 -4.98
C ALA A 119 -8.58 -4.29 -4.16
N GLU A 120 -8.25 -5.37 -4.83
CA GLU A 120 -7.41 -6.44 -4.32
C GLU A 120 -6.03 -6.32 -4.98
N VAL A 121 -4.98 -6.45 -4.18
CA VAL A 121 -3.60 -6.35 -4.64
C VAL A 121 -2.83 -7.56 -4.16
N THR A 122 -2.15 -8.23 -5.08
CA THR A 122 -1.17 -9.26 -4.78
C THR A 122 0.21 -8.77 -5.23
N ALA A 123 1.22 -8.91 -4.37
CA ALA A 123 2.56 -8.46 -4.66
C ALA A 123 3.61 -9.31 -3.93
N THR A 124 4.86 -9.17 -4.35
CA THR A 124 6.02 -9.69 -3.61
C THR A 124 6.69 -8.54 -2.86
N ALA A 125 6.60 -8.54 -1.53
CA ALA A 125 7.33 -7.60 -0.69
C ALA A 125 8.77 -8.08 -0.52
N THR A 126 9.72 -7.29 -1.01
CA THR A 126 11.16 -7.50 -0.77
C THR A 126 11.58 -6.61 0.39
N VAL A 127 12.04 -7.23 1.47
CA VAL A 127 12.59 -6.54 2.64
C VAL A 127 14.10 -6.70 2.62
N THR A 128 14.82 -5.58 2.55
CA THR A 128 16.28 -5.56 2.67
C THR A 128 16.66 -4.79 3.93
N GLY A 129 17.34 -5.42 4.88
CA GLY A 129 17.66 -4.76 6.13
C GLY A 129 18.76 -5.44 6.93
N ALA A 130 19.43 -4.67 7.78
CA ALA A 130 20.41 -5.16 8.74
C ALA A 130 19.81 -5.16 10.15
N ARG A 131 19.92 -6.30 10.85
CA ARG A 131 19.64 -6.35 12.29
C ARG A 131 20.87 -5.88 13.05
N HIS A 132 20.69 -5.37 14.27
CA HIS A 132 21.81 -4.96 15.11
C HIS A 132 22.85 -6.09 15.23
N GLY A 133 24.10 -5.79 14.83
CA GLY A 133 25.22 -6.75 14.88
C GLY A 133 25.22 -7.84 13.80
N HIS A 134 24.34 -7.78 12.81
CA HIS A 134 24.24 -8.76 11.72
C HIS A 134 24.36 -8.08 10.35
N PRO A 135 24.91 -8.77 9.33
CA PRO A 135 24.94 -8.23 7.97
C PRO A 135 23.53 -8.02 7.41
N ALA A 136 23.41 -7.12 6.44
CA ALA A 136 22.16 -6.92 5.73
C ALA A 136 21.70 -8.21 5.05
N ARG A 137 20.41 -8.49 5.14
CA ARG A 137 19.75 -9.63 4.51
C ARG A 137 18.59 -9.13 3.66
N ARG A 138 18.36 -9.83 2.54
CA ARG A 138 17.19 -9.67 1.69
C ARG A 138 16.27 -10.87 1.90
N ASP A 139 15.00 -10.60 2.15
CA ASP A 139 13.95 -11.59 2.27
C ASP A 139 12.76 -11.17 1.38
N GLU A 140 12.13 -12.14 0.73
CA GLU A 140 10.98 -11.93 -0.15
C GLU A 140 9.76 -12.66 0.43
N LEU A 141 8.64 -11.95 0.49
CA LEU A 141 7.41 -12.38 1.14
C LEU A 141 6.21 -12.06 0.24
N PRO A 142 5.34 -13.05 -0.09
CA PRO A 142 4.10 -12.76 -0.78
C PRO A 142 3.17 -11.97 0.13
N VAL A 143 2.55 -10.92 -0.39
CA VAL A 143 1.60 -10.08 0.33
C VAL A 143 0.31 -9.92 -0.46
N ALA A 144 -0.80 -9.92 0.27
CA ALA A 144 -2.12 -9.60 -0.23
C ALA A 144 -2.66 -8.38 0.52
N LEU A 145 -3.10 -7.36 -0.21
CA LEU A 145 -3.65 -6.14 0.35
C LEU A 145 -5.06 -5.94 -0.21
N ARG A 146 -5.96 -5.46 0.64
CA ARG A 146 -7.28 -4.99 0.21
C ARG A 146 -7.36 -3.49 0.47
N LEU A 147 -7.87 -2.77 -0.52
CA LEU A 147 -8.05 -1.34 -0.47
C LEU A 147 -9.50 -0.97 -0.74
N GLU A 148 -9.92 0.15 -0.15
CA GLU A 148 -11.22 0.76 -0.34
C GLU A 148 -11.06 2.24 -0.65
N LYS A 149 -11.96 2.76 -1.49
CA LYS A 149 -12.03 4.19 -1.81
C LYS A 149 -12.84 4.91 -0.74
N VAL A 150 -12.19 5.75 0.05
CA VAL A 150 -12.80 6.55 1.12
C VAL A 150 -12.60 8.02 0.78
N ASP A 151 -13.69 8.77 0.63
CA ASP A 151 -13.67 10.19 0.26
C ASP A 151 -12.88 10.49 -1.05
N GLY A 152 -12.84 9.53 -1.97
CA GLY A 152 -12.13 9.63 -3.25
C GLY A 152 -10.67 9.16 -3.23
N ASP A 153 -10.15 8.81 -2.05
CA ASP A 153 -8.79 8.29 -1.85
C ASP A 153 -8.79 6.78 -1.62
N TRP A 154 -7.84 6.08 -2.25
CA TRP A 154 -7.57 4.69 -1.93
C TRP A 154 -6.88 4.56 -0.57
N LYS A 155 -7.46 3.74 0.31
CA LYS A 155 -6.96 3.43 1.64
C LYS A 155 -6.86 1.93 1.83
N ILE A 156 -5.78 1.47 2.45
CA ILE A 156 -5.60 0.05 2.80
C ILE A 156 -6.50 -0.29 3.99
N VAL A 157 -7.31 -1.34 3.84
CA VAL A 157 -8.21 -1.87 4.89
C VAL A 157 -7.67 -3.16 5.50
N SER A 158 -6.92 -3.95 4.74
CA SER A 158 -6.25 -5.13 5.27
C SER A 158 -4.96 -5.45 4.54
N ALA A 159 -3.98 -5.93 5.29
CA ALA A 159 -2.73 -6.46 4.76
C ALA A 159 -2.48 -7.87 5.32
N THR A 160 -2.17 -8.82 4.45
CA THR A 160 -1.81 -10.19 4.82
C THR A 160 -0.44 -10.51 4.25
N VAL A 161 0.49 -10.87 5.13
CA VAL A 161 1.80 -11.38 4.75
C VAL A 161 1.75 -12.89 4.84
N HIS A 162 1.99 -13.55 3.71
CA HIS A 162 2.02 -15.00 3.61
C HIS A 162 3.42 -15.55 3.91
N PRO A 163 3.51 -16.82 4.33
CA PRO A 163 4.80 -17.48 4.45
C PRO A 163 5.52 -17.46 3.10
N ARG A 164 6.85 -17.48 3.13
CA ARG A 164 7.65 -17.70 1.92
C ARG A 164 7.21 -19.00 1.28
N ARG A 165 6.81 -18.98 0.00
CA ARG A 165 6.66 -20.22 -0.78
C ARG A 165 7.98 -20.96 -0.75
N ALA A 166 7.98 -22.20 -0.26
CA ALA A 166 9.13 -23.06 -0.45
C ALA A 166 9.22 -23.43 -1.94
N PRO A 167 10.41 -23.54 -2.53
CA PRO A 167 10.54 -24.15 -3.86
C PRO A 167 10.00 -25.59 -3.78
N GLY A 168 8.82 -25.84 -4.36
CA GLY A 168 8.13 -27.14 -4.34
C GLY A 168 6.62 -27.11 -4.12
N ASP A 169 6.00 -25.96 -3.82
CA ASP A 169 4.54 -25.85 -3.54
C ASP A 169 3.66 -25.76 -4.82
N ASP A 170 4.18 -26.10 -6.00
CA ASP A 170 3.41 -26.07 -7.27
C ASP A 170 2.58 -27.35 -7.52
N ASP A 171 2.57 -28.31 -6.61
CA ASP A 171 1.83 -29.57 -6.76
C ASP A 171 0.89 -29.84 -5.56
N LEU A 172 -0.24 -29.13 -5.48
CA LEU A 172 -1.49 -29.63 -4.85
C LEU A 172 -2.74 -28.98 -5.47
#